data_AF-A0A1I4DBA2-F1
#
_entry.id   AF-A0A1I4DBA2-F1
#
_cell.length_a   1.000
_cell.length_b   1.000
_cell.length_c   1.000
_cell.angle_alpha   90.00
_cell.angle_beta   90.00
_cell.angle_gamma   90.00
#
_symmetry.space_group_name_H-M   'P 1'
#
loop_
_entity.id
_entity.type
_entity.pdbx_description
1 polymer ?
#
loop_
_entity_poly.entity_id
_entity_poly.type
_entity_poly.pdbx_seq_one_letter_code
_entity_poly.pdbx_strand_id
1 'polypeptide(L)'
;MPESILARVEACFRQAETFFERRFARPQVSLQLRGQKAGVAHPTENLLRFNAQLYRENREDFLRQTVAHEVAHLVAHQLFGSGIRPHGEEWRKIMEGVYGLPAKRCHDYAVQRRRAASYLYRCQCPDGEFPFTAQRHSLVLRGRRYLCRRCRAVLEFSGERRPQ
;
A
#
# COMPACT_ATOMS: atom_id res chain seq x y z
N MET A 1 2.54 2.94 21.36
CA MET A 1 2.28 3.60 20.04
C MET A 1 2.84 5.02 20.13
N PRO A 2 3.48 5.61 19.10
CA PRO A 2 4.02 6.96 19.22
C PRO A 2 2.88 7.97 19.36
N GLU A 3 2.96 8.80 20.40
CA GLU A 3 1.93 9.79 20.74
C GLU A 3 1.59 10.73 19.58
N SER A 4 2.60 11.10 18.78
CA SER A 4 2.46 11.95 17.60
C SER A 4 1.56 11.37 16.50
N ILE A 5 1.56 10.05 16.28
CA ILE A 5 0.66 9.43 15.30
C ILE A 5 -0.77 9.49 15.82
N LEU A 6 -0.99 9.13 17.09
CA LEU A 6 -2.33 9.16 17.69
C LEU A 6 -2.90 10.58 17.73
N ALA A 7 -2.08 11.56 18.11
CA ALA A 7 -2.45 12.97 18.10
C ALA A 7 -2.81 13.46 16.70
N ARG A 8 -2.05 13.07 15.68
CA ARG A 8 -2.34 13.45 14.30
C ARG A 8 -3.59 12.75 13.74
N VAL A 9 -3.80 11.48 14.05
CA VAL A 9 -5.04 10.76 13.72
C VAL A 9 -6.23 11.48 14.33
N GLU A 10 -6.18 11.80 15.63
CA GLU A 10 -7.22 12.52 16.33
C GLU A 10 -7.48 13.91 15.71
N ALA A 11 -6.43 14.66 15.41
CA ALA A 11 -6.55 15.97 14.76
C ALA A 11 -7.25 15.88 13.39
N CYS A 12 -6.90 14.89 12.56
CA CYS A 12 -7.56 14.67 11.28
C CYS A 12 -9.04 14.29 11.44
N PHE A 13 -9.38 13.49 12.45
CA PHE A 13 -10.78 13.21 12.73
C PHE A 13 -11.52 14.46 13.19
N ARG A 14 -11.01 15.20 14.18
CA ARG A 14 -11.65 16.44 14.65
C ARG A 14 -11.88 17.44 13.53
N GLN A 15 -10.90 17.61 12.64
CA GLN A 15 -11.03 18.49 11.48
C GLN A 15 -12.17 18.03 10.54
N ALA A 16 -12.29 16.72 10.30
CA ALA A 16 -13.41 16.18 9.55
C ALA A 16 -14.74 16.33 10.30
N GLU A 17 -14.77 16.12 11.62
CA GLU A 17 -15.98 16.25 12.42
C GLU A 17 -16.51 17.68 12.45
N THR A 18 -15.61 18.67 12.53
CA THR A 18 -15.95 20.08 12.41
C THR A 18 -16.49 20.38 11.01
N PHE A 19 -15.84 19.90 9.95
CA PHE A 19 -16.25 20.19 8.58
C PHE A 19 -17.60 19.55 8.21
N PHE A 20 -17.86 18.33 8.65
CA PHE A 20 -19.08 17.57 8.34
C PHE A 20 -20.16 17.68 9.41
N GLU A 21 -19.91 18.45 10.48
CA GLU A 21 -20.80 18.63 11.65
C GLU A 21 -21.31 17.29 12.22
N ARG A 22 -20.44 16.27 12.21
CA ARG A 22 -20.79 14.89 12.55
C ARG A 22 -19.62 14.17 13.20
N ARG A 23 -19.90 13.31 14.17
CA ARG A 23 -18.88 12.44 14.79
C ARG A 23 -18.55 11.22 13.95
N PHE A 24 -17.28 10.81 13.99
CA PHE A 24 -16.77 9.59 13.35
C PHE A 24 -16.24 8.60 14.37
N ALA A 25 -16.49 7.31 14.13
CA ALA A 25 -15.95 6.24 14.96
C ALA A 25 -14.43 6.22 14.85
N ARG A 26 -13.74 6.32 15.99
CA ARG A 26 -12.27 6.29 16.04
C ARG A 26 -11.73 4.89 15.76
N PRO A 27 -10.64 4.78 14.99
CA PRO A 27 -10.09 3.50 14.62
C PRO A 27 -9.16 2.95 15.69
N GLN A 28 -8.93 1.64 15.63
CA GLN A 28 -7.74 1.07 16.22
C GLN A 28 -6.52 1.48 15.39
N VAL A 29 -5.38 1.74 16.03
CA VAL A 29 -4.16 2.19 15.34
C VAL A 29 -2.99 1.31 15.74
N SER A 30 -2.25 0.80 14.75
CA SER A 30 -1.05 -0.03 14.98
C SER A 30 0.15 0.42 14.15
N LEU A 31 1.36 0.20 14.69
CA LEU A 31 2.64 0.46 14.03
C LEU A 31 3.31 -0.82 13.48
N GLN A 32 2.51 -1.86 13.31
CA GLN A 32 2.99 -3.20 12.97
C GLN A 32 2.99 -3.48 11.45
N LEU A 33 2.72 -2.47 10.61
CA LEU A 33 2.83 -2.65 9.17
C LEU A 33 4.29 -2.92 8.79
N ARG A 34 4.47 -3.82 7.82
CA ARG A 34 5.76 -4.25 7.28
C ARG A 34 5.72 -4.18 5.75
N GLY A 35 6.89 -4.13 5.13
CA GLY A 35 7.02 -4.05 3.68
C GLY A 35 7.06 -2.62 3.17
N GLN A 36 6.57 -2.42 1.94
CA GLN A 36 6.83 -1.17 1.18
C GLN A 36 5.79 -0.06 1.40
N LYS A 37 4.65 -0.38 2.00
CA LYS A 37 3.59 0.61 2.25
C LYS A 37 3.90 1.39 3.51
N ALA A 38 3.68 2.70 3.47
CA ALA A 38 3.78 3.58 4.65
C ALA A 38 2.56 3.48 5.56
N GLY A 39 1.37 3.39 4.98
CA GLY A 39 0.08 3.25 5.68
C GLY A 39 -0.87 2.30 4.96
N VAL A 40 -1.84 1.78 5.71
CA VAL A 40 -3.01 1.06 5.19
C VAL A 40 -4.20 1.33 6.11
N ALA A 41 -5.30 1.80 5.51
CA ALA A 41 -6.62 1.79 6.11
C ALA A 41 -7.38 0.49 5.80
N HIS A 42 -8.10 0.00 6.81
CA HIS A 42 -9.02 -1.12 6.75
C HIS A 42 -10.40 -0.59 7.15
N PRO A 43 -11.19 -0.07 6.19
CA PRO A 43 -12.39 0.71 6.51
C PRO A 43 -13.52 -0.09 7.15
N THR A 44 -13.67 -1.37 6.79
CA THR A 44 -14.69 -2.26 7.36
C THR A 44 -14.39 -2.59 8.82
N GLU A 45 -13.13 -2.83 9.16
CA GLU A 45 -12.68 -3.12 10.52
C GLU A 45 -12.38 -1.86 11.35
N ASN A 46 -12.50 -0.68 10.74
CA ASN A 46 -12.11 0.60 11.32
C ASN A 46 -10.70 0.58 11.93
N LEU A 47 -9.71 0.17 11.12
CA LEU A 47 -8.33 -0.03 11.56
C LEU A 47 -7.35 0.77 10.68
N LEU A 48 -6.37 1.39 11.32
CA LEU A 48 -5.21 2.01 10.69
C LEU A 48 -3.93 1.24 11.04
N ARG A 49 -3.14 0.93 10.02
CA ARG A 49 -1.84 0.28 10.18
C ARG A 49 -0.78 1.13 9.51
N PHE A 50 0.29 1.41 10.24
CA PHE A 50 1.38 2.26 9.81
C PHE A 50 2.72 1.55 9.93
N ASN A 51 3.65 1.91 9.06
CA ASN A 51 4.98 1.32 9.02
C ASN A 51 5.94 2.10 9.93
N ALA A 52 6.36 1.47 11.03
CA ALA A 52 7.23 2.10 12.02
C ALA A 52 8.59 2.56 11.45
N GLN A 53 9.15 1.85 10.47
CA GLN A 53 10.43 2.22 9.87
C GLN A 53 10.27 3.47 9.00
N LEU A 54 9.35 3.43 8.04
CA LEU A 54 9.10 4.56 7.15
C LEU A 54 8.64 5.80 7.93
N TYR A 55 7.92 5.62 9.04
CA TYR A 55 7.58 6.70 9.95
C TYR A 55 8.81 7.38 10.55
N ARG A 56 9.77 6.61 11.07
CA ARG A 56 11.00 7.18 11.68
C ARG A 56 11.85 7.91 10.65
N GLU A 57 11.93 7.37 9.44
CA GLU A 57 12.76 7.91 8.35
C GLU A 57 12.14 9.15 7.68
N ASN A 58 10.82 9.34 7.77
CA ASN A 58 10.09 10.38 7.02
C ASN A 58 9.09 11.16 7.90
N ARG A 59 9.43 11.37 9.17
CA ARG A 59 8.49 11.75 10.24
C ARG A 59 7.54 12.91 9.89
N GLU A 60 8.07 14.02 9.37
CA GLU A 60 7.27 15.23 9.09
C GLU A 60 6.25 14.99 7.98
N ASP A 61 6.69 14.51 6.81
CA ASP A 61 5.77 14.21 5.71
C ASP A 61 4.82 13.05 6.06
N PHE A 62 5.27 12.07 6.83
CA PHE A 62 4.42 10.96 7.26
C PHE A 62 3.26 11.45 8.12
N LEU A 63 3.51 12.33 9.10
CA LEU A 63 2.44 12.92 9.92
C LEU A 63 1.55 13.84 9.07
N ARG A 64 2.15 14.68 8.21
CA ARG A 64 1.39 15.63 7.39
C ARG A 64 0.48 14.89 6.42
N GLN A 65 1.06 14.02 5.59
CA GLN A 65 0.47 13.42 4.40
C GLN A 65 -0.03 11.98 4.63
N THR A 66 0.83 11.07 5.10
CA THR A 66 0.48 9.64 5.20
C THR A 66 -0.63 9.39 6.22
N VAL A 67 -0.58 10.00 7.40
CA VAL A 67 -1.65 9.84 8.40
C VAL A 67 -2.98 10.38 7.89
N ALA A 68 -2.99 11.59 7.32
CA ALA A 68 -4.19 12.19 6.75
C ALA A 68 -4.77 11.35 5.60
N HIS A 69 -3.90 10.79 4.75
CA HIS A 69 -4.29 9.88 3.66
C HIS A 69 -5.10 8.68 4.17
N GLU A 70 -4.58 7.99 5.18
CA GLU A 70 -5.25 6.79 5.71
C GLU A 70 -6.52 7.14 6.49
N VAL A 71 -6.53 8.25 7.24
CA VAL A 71 -7.74 8.73 7.93
C VAL A 71 -8.83 9.11 6.92
N ALA A 72 -8.47 9.76 5.80
CA ALA A 72 -9.42 10.13 4.76
C ALA A 72 -10.17 8.91 4.18
N HIS A 73 -9.52 7.74 4.07
CA HIS A 73 -10.21 6.51 3.66
C HIS A 73 -11.28 6.09 4.66
N LEU A 74 -11.00 6.17 5.96
CA LEU A 74 -11.97 5.82 6.99
C LEU A 74 -13.13 6.82 7.04
N VAL A 75 -12.85 8.12 6.97
CA VAL A 75 -13.88 9.17 6.95
C VAL A 75 -14.77 9.01 5.71
N ALA A 76 -14.17 8.82 4.52
CA ALA A 76 -14.92 8.59 3.29
C ALA A 76 -15.83 7.36 3.41
N HIS A 77 -15.30 6.25 3.91
CA HIS A 77 -16.09 5.03 4.09
C HIS A 77 -17.24 5.20 5.09
N GLN A 78 -17.03 5.92 6.20
CA GLN A 78 -18.10 6.17 7.18
C GLN A 78 -19.18 7.14 6.67
N LEU A 79 -18.85 8.02 5.71
CA LEU A 79 -19.80 8.93 5.08
C LEU A 79 -20.59 8.28 3.94
N PHE A 80 -19.90 7.51 3.09
CA PHE A 80 -20.43 7.09 1.78
C PHE A 80 -20.56 5.56 1.63
N GLY A 81 -20.11 4.79 2.63
CA GLY A 81 -20.18 3.33 2.63
C GLY A 81 -19.09 2.65 1.78
N SER A 82 -19.22 1.34 1.60
CA SER A 82 -18.21 0.48 0.97
C SER A 82 -18.19 0.53 -0.57
N GLY A 83 -19.17 1.21 -1.20
CA GLY A 83 -19.29 1.28 -2.66
C GLY A 83 -18.36 2.28 -3.34
N ILE A 84 -17.67 3.13 -2.57
CA ILE A 84 -16.79 4.17 -3.12
C ILE A 84 -15.50 3.58 -3.67
N ARG A 85 -14.96 4.23 -4.71
CA ARG A 85 -13.66 3.87 -5.27
C ARG A 85 -12.54 4.30 -4.29
N PRO A 86 -11.52 3.45 -4.06
CA PRO A 86 -10.31 3.88 -3.38
C PRO A 86 -9.72 5.10 -4.09
N HIS A 87 -9.43 6.16 -3.33
CA HIS A 87 -8.94 7.44 -3.87
C HIS A 87 -9.90 8.11 -4.89
N GLY A 88 -11.20 7.81 -4.79
CA GLY A 88 -12.28 8.43 -5.56
C GLY A 88 -12.51 9.90 -5.22
N GLU A 89 -13.59 10.46 -5.74
CA GLU A 89 -13.94 11.88 -5.56
C GLU A 89 -14.17 12.21 -4.07
N GLU A 90 -14.83 11.31 -3.35
CA GLU A 90 -15.13 11.43 -1.92
C GLU A 90 -13.85 11.56 -1.09
N TRP A 91 -12.90 10.66 -1.34
CA TRP A 91 -11.60 10.68 -0.67
C TRP A 91 -10.79 11.92 -1.06
N ARG A 92 -10.80 12.31 -2.34
CA ARG A 92 -10.09 13.49 -2.83
C ARG A 92 -10.62 14.77 -2.17
N LYS A 93 -11.94 14.92 -2.07
CA LYS A 93 -12.59 16.06 -1.40
C LYS A 93 -12.18 16.16 0.07
N ILE A 94 -12.03 15.03 0.77
CA ILE A 94 -11.53 15.05 2.15
C ILE A 94 -10.07 15.50 2.19
N MET A 95 -9.20 14.96 1.33
CA MET A 95 -7.80 15.39 1.29
C MET A 95 -7.65 16.88 1.00
N GLU A 96 -8.29 17.37 -0.07
CA GLU A 96 -8.07 18.71 -0.58
C GLU A 96 -8.95 19.75 0.12
N GLY A 97 -10.24 19.45 0.31
CA GLY A 97 -11.22 20.37 0.90
C GLY A 97 -11.23 20.38 2.41
N VAL A 98 -11.09 19.20 3.05
CA VAL A 98 -11.11 19.12 4.52
C VAL A 98 -9.71 19.34 5.07
N TYR A 99 -8.71 18.58 4.59
CA TYR A 99 -7.36 18.63 5.14
C TYR A 99 -6.44 19.67 4.51
N GLY A 100 -6.83 20.29 3.38
CA GLY A 100 -5.99 21.26 2.67
C GLY A 100 -4.70 20.62 2.12
N LEU A 101 -4.72 19.31 1.85
CA LEU A 101 -3.57 18.55 1.40
C LEU A 101 -3.77 18.03 -0.02
N PRO A 102 -2.70 17.95 -0.83
CA PRO A 102 -2.80 17.35 -2.15
C PRO A 102 -3.21 15.88 -2.03
N ALA A 103 -4.09 15.41 -2.92
CA ALA A 103 -4.60 14.05 -2.94
C ALA A 103 -3.58 13.03 -3.51
N LYS A 104 -2.36 13.00 -2.94
CA LYS A 104 -1.29 12.07 -3.33
C LYS A 104 -1.68 10.63 -3.00
N ARG A 105 -1.71 9.78 -4.03
CA ARG A 105 -2.04 8.34 -3.89
C ARG A 105 -0.86 7.49 -3.39
N CYS A 106 0.36 7.92 -3.70
CA CYS A 106 1.58 7.22 -3.36
C CYS A 106 2.53 8.18 -2.64
N HIS A 107 3.34 7.65 -1.72
CA HIS A 107 4.52 8.32 -1.20
C HIS A 107 5.73 8.03 -2.10
N ASP A 108 6.77 8.83 -1.95
CA ASP A 108 8.07 8.71 -2.61
C ASP A 108 9.19 8.28 -1.64
N TYR A 109 8.84 7.92 -0.39
CA TYR A 109 9.80 7.45 0.61
C TYR A 109 10.70 6.35 0.05
N ALA A 110 12.00 6.47 0.34
CA ALA A 110 12.95 5.43 0.00
C ALA A 110 12.59 4.14 0.75
N VAL A 111 12.36 3.06 0.02
CA VAL A 111 12.12 1.74 0.59
C VAL A 111 13.26 0.85 0.20
N GLN A 112 13.95 0.28 1.18
CA GLN A 112 14.91 -0.79 0.91
C GLN A 112 14.16 -1.98 0.30
N ARG A 113 14.31 -2.16 -1.01
CA ARG A 113 13.83 -3.36 -1.68
C ARG A 113 14.66 -4.52 -1.14
N ARG A 114 14.02 -5.43 -0.41
CA ARG A 114 14.64 -6.69 -0.02
C ARG A 114 15.15 -7.34 -1.31
N ARG A 115 16.46 -7.61 -1.39
CA ARG A 115 17.03 -8.32 -2.53
C ARG A 115 16.30 -9.65 -2.66
N ALA A 116 15.44 -9.74 -3.66
CA ALA A 116 14.58 -10.89 -3.83
C ALA A 116 15.32 -11.86 -4.73
N ALA A 117 15.52 -13.08 -4.26
CA ALA A 117 16.04 -14.14 -5.13
C ALA A 117 15.10 -14.31 -6.33
N SER A 118 15.69 -14.46 -7.51
CA SER A 118 14.98 -14.79 -8.73
C SER A 118 15.00 -16.29 -8.98
N TYR A 119 13.90 -16.80 -9.53
CA TYR A 119 13.76 -18.18 -9.98
C TYR A 119 13.93 -18.17 -11.49
N LEU A 120 14.91 -18.90 -12.00
CA LEU A 120 15.20 -18.85 -13.42
C LEU A 120 14.27 -19.79 -14.19
N TYR A 121 13.63 -19.26 -15.21
CA TYR A 121 12.81 -20.02 -16.14
C TYR A 121 13.45 -20.03 -17.52
N ARG A 122 13.28 -21.12 -18.26
CA ARG A 122 13.91 -21.32 -19.56
C ARG A 122 12.95 -21.73 -20.67
N CYS A 123 13.32 -21.40 -21.90
CA CYS A 123 12.86 -22.08 -23.12
C CYS A 123 14.05 -22.31 -24.06
N GLN A 124 13.80 -22.94 -25.21
CA GLN A 124 14.84 -23.29 -26.20
C GLN A 124 15.33 -22.12 -27.07
N CYS A 125 14.92 -20.87 -26.78
CA CYS A 125 15.44 -19.71 -27.50
C CYS A 125 16.89 -19.39 -27.06
N PRO A 126 17.72 -18.78 -27.93
CA PRO A 126 19.08 -18.36 -27.58
C PRO A 126 19.16 -17.46 -26.32
N ASP A 127 18.21 -16.51 -26.19
CA ASP A 127 18.06 -15.67 -24.99
C ASP A 127 16.92 -16.18 -24.08
N GLY A 128 16.80 -17.50 -23.99
CA GLY A 128 15.68 -18.19 -23.37
C GLY A 128 15.64 -18.12 -21.85
N GLU A 129 16.44 -17.29 -21.20
CA GLU A 129 16.50 -17.15 -19.73
C GLU A 129 15.57 -16.04 -19.22
N PHE A 130 14.67 -16.38 -18.30
CA PHE A 130 13.68 -15.48 -17.75
C PHE A 130 13.70 -15.52 -16.22
N PRO A 131 14.29 -14.52 -15.54
CA PRO A 131 14.23 -14.44 -14.08
C PRO A 131 12.81 -14.09 -13.63
N PHE A 132 12.19 -14.98 -12.85
CA PHE A 132 10.89 -14.77 -12.24
C PHE A 132 11.06 -14.33 -10.78
N THR A 133 10.18 -13.44 -10.33
CA THR A 133 10.07 -13.12 -8.90
C THR A 133 9.49 -14.32 -8.15
N ALA A 134 9.67 -14.36 -6.82
CA ALA A 134 9.02 -15.35 -5.96
C ALA A 134 7.49 -15.41 -6.19
N GLN A 135 6.84 -14.27 -6.45
CA GLN A 135 5.42 -14.22 -6.77
C GLN A 135 5.09 -14.95 -8.09
N ARG A 136 5.84 -14.70 -9.16
CA ARG A 136 5.62 -15.40 -10.45
C ARG A 136 5.88 -16.90 -10.32
N HIS A 137 6.92 -17.29 -9.58
CA HIS A 137 7.20 -18.70 -9.30
C HIS A 137 6.04 -19.36 -8.53
N SER A 138 5.53 -18.73 -7.46
CA SER A 138 4.37 -19.24 -6.72
C SER A 138 3.09 -19.32 -7.57
N LEU A 139 2.90 -18.41 -8.53
CA LEU A 139 1.78 -18.51 -9.49
C LEU A 139 1.93 -19.72 -10.40
N VAL A 140 3.15 -20.03 -10.87
CA VAL A 140 3.41 -21.24 -11.68
C VAL A 140 3.10 -22.51 -10.88
N LEU A 141 3.51 -22.56 -9.61
CA LEU A 141 3.18 -23.69 -8.72
C LEU A 141 1.66 -23.86 -8.51
N ARG A 142 0.87 -22.80 -8.71
CA ARG A 142 -0.61 -22.82 -8.68
C ARG A 142 -1.23 -23.04 -10.07
N GLY A 143 -0.44 -23.48 -11.05
CA GLY A 143 -0.92 -23.81 -12.40
C GLY A 143 -0.89 -22.67 -13.42
N ARG A 144 -0.40 -21.47 -13.06
CA ARG A 144 -0.25 -20.38 -14.04
C ARG A 144 0.84 -20.76 -15.04
N ARG A 145 0.55 -20.67 -16.33
CA ARG A 145 1.54 -20.85 -17.40
C ARG A 145 2.00 -19.49 -17.93
N TYR A 146 3.30 -19.35 -18.17
CA TYR A 146 3.88 -18.21 -18.87
C TYR A 146 4.49 -18.72 -20.16
N LEU A 147 4.26 -17.99 -21.27
CA LEU A 147 4.77 -18.36 -22.58
C LEU A 147 5.93 -17.45 -22.98
N CYS A 148 6.91 -18.01 -23.67
CA CYS A 148 7.95 -17.24 -24.33
C CYS A 148 7.31 -16.35 -25.42
N ARG A 149 7.68 -15.07 -25.47
CA ARG A 149 7.16 -14.14 -26.49
C ARG A 149 7.60 -14.48 -27.92
N ARG A 150 8.68 -15.25 -28.08
CA ARG A 150 9.26 -15.62 -29.37
C ARG A 150 8.74 -16.96 -29.88
N CYS A 151 9.01 -18.04 -29.14
CA CYS A 151 8.63 -19.39 -29.58
C CYS A 151 7.25 -19.85 -29.09
N ARG A 152 6.57 -19.06 -28.25
CA ARG A 152 5.27 -19.41 -27.63
C ARG A 152 5.28 -20.67 -26.76
N ALA A 153 6.43 -21.32 -26.56
CA ALA A 153 6.57 -22.44 -25.64
C ALA A 153 6.36 -22.01 -24.19
N VAL A 154 5.88 -22.94 -23.36
CA VAL A 154 5.76 -22.74 -21.92
C VAL A 154 7.16 -22.56 -21.33
N LEU A 155 7.32 -21.55 -20.49
CA LEU A 155 8.54 -21.33 -19.73
C LEU A 155 8.62 -22.34 -18.59
N GLU A 156 9.71 -23.08 -18.53
CA GLU A 156 9.94 -24.14 -17.54
C GLU A 156 10.94 -23.69 -16.48
N PHE A 157 10.71 -24.07 -15.23
CA PHE A 157 11.63 -23.72 -14.16
C PHE A 157 12.94 -24.49 -14.34
N SER A 158 14.08 -23.80 -14.35
CA SER A 158 15.39 -24.43 -14.58
C SER A 158 15.97 -25.12 -13.35
N GLY A 159 15.28 -25.08 -12.20
CA GLY A 159 15.82 -25.52 -10.91
C GLY A 159 16.70 -24.48 -10.21
N GLU A 160 17.05 -23.39 -10.89
CA GLU A 160 18.03 -22.42 -10.38
C GLU A 160 17.34 -21.25 -9.66
N ARG A 161 17.82 -20.96 -8.44
CA ARG A 161 17.47 -19.77 -7.67
C ARG A 161 18.70 -18.88 -7.52
N ARG A 162 18.69 -17.70 -8.13
CA ARG A 162 19.79 -16.72 -8.05
C ARG A 162 19.50 -15.70 -6.94
N PRO A 163 20.36 -15.54 -5.93
CA PRO A 163 20.29 -14.38 -5.05
C PRO A 163 20.59 -13.10 -5.85
N GLN A 164 19.91 -12.00 -5.52
CA GLN A 164 20.26 -10.65 -5.99
C GLN A 164 21.17 -9.98 -4.98
#